data_AF-A2DLP0-F1
#
_entry.id   AF-A2DLP0-F1
#
_cell.length_a   1.000
_cell.length_b   1.000
_cell.length_c   1.000
_cell.angle_alpha   90.00
_cell.angle_beta   90.00
_cell.angle_gamma   90.00
#
_symmetry.space_group_name_H-M   'P 1'
#
loop_
_entity.id
_entity.type
_entity.pdbx_description
1 polymer ?
#
loop_
_entity_poly.entity_id
_entity_poly.type
_entity_poly.pdbx_seq_one_letter_code
_entity_poly.pdbx_strand_id
1 'polypeptide(L)'
;MILKSILPVYPEEINFLIELQLSDEPCFLRRLASHIFRGCDEKDDVENMMGLMEAFIVPLTSNIDIKEDILLIIHESNMVWNAFRYIVHIDCDDDSQWSALRFFEVCISHDFLHKDALDSVDIWDLTDFVEMSHSCEFEFKIHLIVIISNIIQYSGYDTAEAAIERDILSVISSFIPDHIRYALNVLDVLIKKYAEYDQGKTICDLIGKTSIIKDLKDATEDNDNDEEFKMIINFVNYFNNFVNDWVE
;
A
#
# COMPACT_ATOMS: atom_id res chain seq x y z
N MET A 1 5.90 -4.68 23.44
CA MET A 1 6.20 -3.25 23.72
C MET A 1 4.92 -2.49 24.15
N ILE A 2 4.97 -1.65 25.20
CA ILE A 2 3.77 -0.99 25.77
C ILE A 2 3.08 0.01 24.82
N LEU A 3 3.84 0.67 23.94
CA LEU A 3 3.28 1.67 23.01
C LEU A 3 2.26 1.07 22.04
N LYS A 4 2.44 -0.19 21.61
CA LYS A 4 1.51 -0.94 20.77
C LYS A 4 0.12 -1.11 21.43
N SER A 5 0.02 -0.98 22.74
CA SER A 5 -1.26 -1.04 23.47
C SER A 5 -1.84 0.34 23.79
N ILE A 6 -1.03 1.40 23.79
CA ILE A 6 -1.44 2.74 24.20
C ILE A 6 -1.81 3.60 22.99
N LEU A 7 -0.93 3.70 22.00
CA LEU A 7 -1.10 4.61 20.86
C LEU A 7 -2.32 4.28 19.99
N PRO A 8 -2.74 3.00 19.83
CA PRO A 8 -4.00 2.71 19.16
C PRO A 8 -5.25 3.19 19.89
N VAL A 9 -5.18 3.40 21.22
CA VAL A 9 -6.29 3.87 22.04
C VAL A 9 -6.26 5.39 22.22
N TYR A 10 -5.06 5.97 22.31
CA TYR A 10 -4.81 7.40 22.52
C TYR A 10 -3.76 7.88 21.51
N PRO A 11 -4.13 8.05 20.22
CA PRO A 11 -3.16 8.34 19.16
C PRO A 11 -2.44 9.69 19.32
N GLU A 12 -3.09 10.68 19.94
CA GLU A 12 -2.50 11.98 20.27
C GLU A 12 -1.29 11.87 21.20
N GLU A 13 -1.17 10.77 21.96
CA GLU A 13 -0.08 10.56 22.91
C GLU A 13 1.28 10.42 22.23
N ILE A 14 1.30 10.14 20.91
CA ILE A 14 2.53 10.06 20.13
C ILE A 14 3.34 11.36 20.19
N ASN A 15 2.67 12.51 20.27
CA ASN A 15 3.30 13.82 20.32
C ASN A 15 4.02 14.09 21.66
N PHE A 16 3.57 13.45 22.76
CA PHE A 16 4.26 13.57 24.05
C PHE A 16 5.58 12.78 24.05
N LEU A 17 5.71 11.75 23.21
CA LEU A 17 6.95 10.96 23.11
C LEU A 17 8.14 11.78 22.62
N ILE A 18 7.89 12.93 21.98
CA ILE A 18 8.93 13.88 21.61
C ILE A 18 9.09 15.05 22.61
N GLU A 19 8.05 15.39 23.36
CA GLU A 19 8.07 16.49 24.35
C GLU A 19 8.91 16.17 25.60
N LEU A 20 9.15 14.89 25.87
CA LEU A 20 9.96 14.41 27.00
C LEU A 20 11.49 14.63 26.82
N GLN A 21 11.89 15.61 26.01
CA GLN A 21 13.29 15.90 25.76
C GLN A 21 13.97 16.52 26.99
N LEU A 22 15.07 15.90 27.43
CA LEU A 22 15.99 16.50 28.39
C LEU A 22 16.99 17.40 27.63
N SER A 23 17.46 18.48 28.25
CA SER A 23 18.47 19.36 27.63
C SER A 23 19.63 18.52 27.09
N ASP A 24 19.99 18.74 25.83
CA ASP A 24 21.12 18.12 25.13
C ASP A 24 21.01 16.62 24.83
N GLU A 25 19.84 15.99 25.03
CA GLU A 25 19.59 14.59 24.61
C GLU A 25 18.54 14.50 23.50
N PRO A 26 18.60 13.46 22.63
CA PRO A 26 17.49 13.14 21.73
C PRO A 26 16.23 12.82 22.54
N CYS A 27 15.04 13.12 21.98
CA CYS A 27 13.78 12.79 22.63
C CYS A 27 13.61 11.26 22.82
N PHE A 28 12.70 10.86 23.69
CA PHE A 28 12.50 9.44 24.02
C PHE A 28 12.25 8.58 22.78
N LEU A 29 11.39 9.04 21.87
CA LEU A 29 11.08 8.32 20.64
C LEU A 29 12.31 8.09 19.75
N ARG A 30 13.14 9.12 19.58
CA ARG A 30 14.36 9.03 18.76
C ARG A 30 15.38 8.07 19.36
N ARG A 31 15.55 8.11 20.70
CA ARG A 31 16.42 7.14 21.41
C ARG A 31 15.90 5.71 21.25
N LEU A 32 14.59 5.51 21.44
CA LEU A 32 13.97 4.19 21.28
C LEU A 32 14.17 3.65 19.86
N ALA A 33 13.86 4.45 18.85
CA ALA A 33 14.04 4.08 17.45
C ALA A 33 15.49 3.72 17.12
N SER A 34 16.46 4.54 17.57
CA SER A 34 17.89 4.25 17.35
C SER A 34 18.38 2.96 18.02
N HIS A 35 17.71 2.53 19.10
CA HIS A 35 18.04 1.29 19.80
C HIS A 35 17.47 0.07 19.06
N ILE A 36 16.25 0.19 18.55
CA ILE A 36 15.54 -0.89 17.86
C ILE A 36 16.09 -1.10 16.43
N PHE A 37 16.35 -0.02 15.69
CA PHE A 37 16.75 -0.05 14.28
C PHE A 37 18.26 0.13 14.08
N ARG A 38 19.09 -0.58 14.87
CA ARG A 38 20.55 -0.47 14.78
C ARG A 38 21.06 -1.00 13.44
N GLY A 39 21.78 -0.15 12.71
CA GLY A 39 22.49 -0.55 11.50
C GLY A 39 23.71 -1.42 11.84
N CYS A 40 23.59 -2.72 11.55
CA CYS A 40 24.65 -3.72 11.42
C CYS A 40 25.18 -4.37 12.71
N ASP A 41 25.14 -5.72 12.70
CA ASP A 41 25.90 -6.72 13.51
C ASP A 41 25.21 -7.44 14.68
N GLU A 42 23.97 -7.13 15.06
CA GLU A 42 23.18 -7.95 16.00
C GLU A 42 22.00 -8.63 15.27
N LYS A 43 21.51 -9.76 15.79
CA LYS A 43 20.24 -10.34 15.31
C LYS A 43 19.17 -9.27 15.43
N ASP A 44 18.44 -9.02 14.35
CA ASP A 44 17.37 -8.04 14.35
C ASP A 44 16.37 -8.32 15.47
N ASP A 45 16.03 -7.29 16.23
CA ASP A 45 14.99 -7.34 17.25
C ASP A 45 13.61 -7.18 16.58
N VAL A 46 13.24 -8.17 15.76
CA VAL A 46 12.04 -8.16 14.92
C VAL A 46 10.79 -7.87 15.75
N GLU A 47 10.66 -8.48 16.93
CA GLU A 47 9.50 -8.27 17.82
C GLU A 47 9.34 -6.79 18.21
N ASN A 48 10.43 -6.13 18.62
CA ASN A 48 10.36 -4.72 19.00
C ASN A 48 10.24 -3.78 17.78
N MET A 49 10.84 -4.12 16.64
CA MET A 49 10.65 -3.40 15.38
C MET A 49 9.18 -3.42 14.95
N MET A 50 8.59 -4.61 14.83
CA MET A 50 7.19 -4.79 14.43
C MET A 50 6.24 -4.17 15.45
N GLY A 51 6.54 -4.33 16.75
CA GLY A 51 5.79 -3.67 17.80
C GLY A 51 5.75 -2.15 17.62
N LEU A 52 6.89 -1.52 17.29
CA LEU A 52 6.97 -0.06 17.11
C LEU A 52 6.25 0.40 15.84
N MET A 53 6.41 -0.31 14.73
CA MET A 53 5.67 -0.06 13.50
C MET A 53 4.16 -0.14 13.72
N GLU A 54 3.68 -1.19 14.39
CA GLU A 54 2.26 -1.38 14.66
C GLU A 54 1.69 -0.30 15.58
N ALA A 55 2.49 0.17 16.55
CA ALA A 55 2.09 1.28 17.42
C ALA A 55 1.87 2.59 16.65
N PHE A 56 2.49 2.78 15.49
CA PHE A 56 2.35 3.98 14.67
C PHE A 56 1.20 3.94 13.67
N ILE A 57 0.65 2.76 13.35
CA ILE A 57 -0.43 2.61 12.36
C ILE A 57 -1.61 3.53 12.66
N VAL A 58 -2.16 3.47 13.87
CA VAL A 58 -3.34 4.27 14.24
C VAL A 58 -3.02 5.77 14.31
N PRO A 59 -1.95 6.24 14.98
CA PRO A 59 -1.57 7.65 14.94
C PRO A 59 -1.46 8.21 13.52
N LEU A 60 -0.72 7.52 12.63
CA LEU A 60 -0.45 7.96 11.26
C LEU A 60 -1.70 7.95 10.35
N THR A 61 -2.76 7.22 10.72
CA THR A 61 -4.02 7.18 9.96
C THR A 61 -5.14 8.00 10.62
N SER A 62 -4.90 8.52 11.82
CA SER A 62 -5.87 9.32 12.55
C SER A 62 -5.86 10.77 12.08
N ASN A 63 -7.00 11.44 12.18
CA ASN A 63 -7.10 12.87 11.91
C ASN A 63 -6.57 13.70 13.09
N ILE A 64 -5.28 13.54 13.39
CA ILE A 64 -4.54 14.28 14.42
C ILE A 64 -3.37 15.04 13.79
N ASP A 65 -2.97 16.13 14.43
CA ASP A 65 -1.78 16.88 14.01
C ASP A 65 -0.53 16.17 14.55
N ILE A 66 0.16 15.43 13.69
CA ILE A 66 1.39 14.70 14.04
C ILE A 66 2.57 15.64 13.86
N LYS A 67 3.38 15.78 14.92
CA LYS A 67 4.58 16.61 14.85
C LYS A 67 5.59 16.02 13.85
N GLU A 68 6.12 16.90 13.00
CA GLU A 68 7.08 16.55 11.93
C GLU A 68 8.28 15.73 12.44
N ASP A 69 8.76 16.00 13.66
CA ASP A 69 9.85 15.24 14.29
C ASP A 69 9.58 13.73 14.38
N ILE A 70 8.32 13.31 14.52
CA ILE A 70 7.94 11.89 14.52
C ILE A 70 8.20 11.28 13.13
N LEU A 71 7.80 11.99 12.09
CA LEU A 71 7.98 11.58 10.70
C LEU A 71 9.47 11.54 10.33
N LEU A 72 10.24 12.53 10.81
CA LEU A 72 11.70 12.53 10.68
C LEU A 72 12.34 11.34 11.40
N ILE A 73 11.87 10.96 12.58
CA ILE A 73 12.39 9.77 13.29
C ILE A 73 12.11 8.48 12.51
N ILE A 74 10.92 8.34 11.92
CA ILE A 74 10.56 7.20 11.06
C ILE A 74 11.54 7.10 9.88
N HIS A 75 11.80 8.22 9.20
CA HIS A 75 12.72 8.30 8.08
C HIS A 75 14.18 8.01 8.50
N GLU A 76 14.72 8.74 9.47
CA GLU A 76 16.11 8.60 9.93
C GLU A 76 16.45 7.20 10.45
N SER A 77 15.44 6.48 10.97
CA SER A 77 15.60 5.11 11.49
C SER A 77 15.39 4.03 10.43
N ASN A 78 15.20 4.41 9.16
CA ASN A 78 14.90 3.50 8.05
C ASN A 78 13.72 2.56 8.34
N MET A 79 12.71 3.01 9.09
CA MET A 79 11.60 2.11 9.47
C MET A 79 10.83 1.64 8.25
N VAL A 80 10.60 2.54 7.29
CA VAL A 80 9.85 2.24 6.06
C VAL A 80 10.58 1.16 5.24
N TRP A 81 11.89 1.33 5.04
CA TRP A 81 12.73 0.34 4.36
C TRP A 81 12.76 -1.00 5.10
N ASN A 82 12.83 -1.00 6.43
CA ASN A 82 12.77 -2.24 7.21
C ASN A 82 11.41 -2.93 7.05
N ALA A 83 10.30 -2.19 7.08
CA ALA A 83 8.98 -2.75 6.86
C ALA A 83 8.90 -3.41 5.48
N PHE A 84 9.37 -2.72 4.43
CA PHE A 84 9.47 -3.30 3.10
C PHE A 84 10.27 -4.62 3.10
N ARG A 85 11.48 -4.61 3.66
CA ARG A 85 12.36 -5.80 3.76
C ARG A 85 11.66 -6.99 4.43
N TYR A 86 10.87 -6.74 5.48
CA TYR A 86 10.18 -7.80 6.22
C TYR A 86 8.94 -8.35 5.52
N ILE A 87 8.29 -7.57 4.64
CA ILE A 87 7.20 -8.08 3.80
C ILE A 87 7.74 -9.15 2.83
N VAL A 88 8.91 -8.91 2.23
CA VAL A 88 9.50 -9.78 1.20
C VAL A 88 10.39 -10.91 1.76
N HIS A 89 10.71 -10.89 3.06
CA HIS A 89 11.58 -11.90 3.67
C HIS A 89 10.81 -13.14 4.14
N ILE A 90 11.22 -14.28 3.60
CA ILE A 90 10.63 -15.62 3.80
C ILE A 90 10.85 -16.17 5.24
N ASP A 91 11.82 -15.65 5.99
CA ASP A 91 12.20 -16.17 7.30
C ASP A 91 11.48 -15.51 8.49
N CYS A 92 10.49 -14.64 8.24
CA CYS A 92 9.68 -14.00 9.29
C CYS A 92 8.34 -14.72 9.48
N ASP A 93 7.82 -14.71 10.72
CA ASP A 93 6.47 -15.22 10.98
C ASP A 93 5.39 -14.33 10.34
N ASP A 94 4.22 -14.93 10.08
CA ASP A 94 3.09 -14.27 9.42
C ASP A 94 2.63 -13.01 10.17
N ASP A 95 2.72 -12.99 11.51
CA ASP A 95 2.34 -11.84 12.35
C ASP A 95 3.28 -10.63 12.12
N SER A 96 4.58 -10.89 11.96
CA SER A 96 5.57 -9.87 11.65
C SER A 96 5.38 -9.33 10.24
N GLN A 97 5.18 -10.21 9.25
CA GLN A 97 4.88 -9.80 7.88
C GLN A 97 3.61 -8.95 7.82
N TRP A 98 2.57 -9.33 8.56
CA TRP A 98 1.33 -8.57 8.68
C TRP A 98 1.53 -7.17 9.23
N SER A 99 2.32 -7.05 10.30
CA SER A 99 2.63 -5.77 10.95
C SER A 99 3.41 -4.85 10.01
N ALA A 100 4.41 -5.41 9.32
CA ALA A 100 5.21 -4.71 8.33
C ALA A 100 4.37 -4.22 7.14
N LEU A 101 3.53 -5.10 6.58
CA LEU A 101 2.63 -4.81 5.47
C LEU A 101 1.73 -3.62 5.76
N ARG A 102 1.04 -3.66 6.91
CA ARG A 102 0.11 -2.59 7.30
C ARG A 102 0.83 -1.27 7.55
N PHE A 103 1.97 -1.30 8.23
CA PHE A 103 2.76 -0.09 8.45
C PHE A 103 3.27 0.50 7.12
N PHE A 104 3.73 -0.35 6.20
CA PHE A 104 4.18 0.08 4.89
C PHE A 104 3.06 0.69 4.05
N GLU A 105 1.87 0.09 4.04
CA GLU A 105 0.68 0.66 3.39
C GLU A 105 0.31 2.04 3.97
N VAL A 106 0.43 2.21 5.28
CA VAL A 106 0.21 3.52 5.92
C VAL A 106 1.26 4.53 5.44
N CYS A 107 2.53 4.15 5.39
CA CYS A 107 3.61 5.03 4.95
C CYS A 107 3.46 5.42 3.48
N ILE A 108 3.13 4.47 2.59
CA ILE A 108 2.92 4.73 1.17
C ILE A 108 1.66 5.57 0.93
N SER A 109 0.71 5.62 1.86
CA SER A 109 -0.49 6.45 1.75
C SER A 109 -0.37 7.81 2.44
N HIS A 110 0.74 8.09 3.13
CA HIS A 110 0.92 9.28 3.96
C HIS A 110 1.73 10.36 3.24
N ASP A 111 1.21 11.57 3.12
CA ASP A 111 1.79 12.68 2.32
C ASP A 111 3.31 12.90 2.52
N PHE A 112 3.78 12.85 3.76
CA PHE A 112 5.21 13.03 4.08
C PHE A 112 6.07 11.79 3.81
N LEU A 113 5.55 10.59 4.11
CA LEU A 113 6.32 9.33 4.09
C LEU A 113 6.19 8.61 2.75
N HIS A 114 5.23 9.00 1.91
CA HIS A 114 4.91 8.40 0.62
C HIS A 114 6.15 8.23 -0.25
N LYS A 115 6.95 9.30 -0.38
CA LYS A 115 8.16 9.26 -1.20
C LYS A 115 9.21 8.30 -0.63
N ASP A 116 9.41 8.31 0.69
CA ASP A 116 10.36 7.40 1.36
C ASP A 116 9.94 5.93 1.18
N ALA A 117 8.64 5.65 1.24
CA ALA A 117 8.08 4.33 0.96
C ALA A 117 8.32 3.90 -0.48
N LEU A 118 8.05 4.77 -1.44
CA LEU A 118 8.23 4.46 -2.86
C LEU A 118 9.70 4.30 -3.25
N ASP A 119 10.58 5.15 -2.71
CA ASP A 119 12.04 5.07 -2.95
C ASP A 119 12.65 3.78 -2.35
N SER A 120 11.94 3.10 -1.44
CA SER A 120 12.38 1.83 -0.85
C SER A 120 12.04 0.58 -1.68
N VAL A 121 11.24 0.73 -2.75
CA VAL A 121 10.77 -0.37 -3.59
C VAL A 121 11.38 -0.27 -4.98
N ASP A 122 12.03 -1.34 -5.43
CA ASP A 122 12.50 -1.45 -6.82
C ASP A 122 11.47 -2.16 -7.74
N ILE A 123 11.74 -2.21 -9.04
CA ILE A 123 10.81 -2.81 -10.00
C ILE A 123 10.69 -4.33 -9.86
N TRP A 124 11.74 -5.00 -9.37
CA TRP A 124 11.72 -6.45 -9.13
C TRP A 124 10.87 -6.78 -7.91
N ASP A 125 10.93 -5.95 -6.88
CA ASP A 125 10.13 -6.04 -5.67
C ASP A 125 8.62 -5.98 -5.97
N LEU A 126 8.20 -5.20 -6.98
CA LEU A 126 6.81 -5.19 -7.44
C LEU A 126 6.37 -6.57 -7.92
N THR A 127 7.22 -7.27 -8.69
CA THR A 127 6.84 -8.57 -9.23
C THR A 127 6.60 -9.59 -8.12
N ASP A 128 7.37 -9.52 -7.05
CA ASP A 128 7.18 -10.34 -5.85
C ASP A 128 5.85 -10.02 -5.14
N PHE A 129 5.45 -8.75 -5.06
CA PHE A 129 4.14 -8.37 -4.51
C PHE A 129 2.97 -8.92 -5.32
N VAL A 130 3.05 -8.84 -6.65
CA VAL A 130 1.99 -9.40 -7.51
C VAL A 130 1.94 -10.93 -7.34
N GLU A 131 3.08 -11.62 -7.37
CA GLU A 131 3.14 -13.07 -7.17
C GLU A 131 2.57 -13.48 -5.80
N MET A 132 2.95 -12.80 -4.73
CA MET A 132 2.46 -13.05 -3.37
C MET A 132 0.94 -12.85 -3.27
N SER A 133 0.38 -11.86 -3.96
CA SER A 133 -1.06 -11.56 -3.95
C SER A 133 -1.93 -12.67 -4.56
N HIS A 134 -1.34 -13.57 -5.35
CA HIS A 134 -2.06 -14.74 -5.88
C HIS A 134 -2.29 -15.82 -4.81
N SER A 135 -1.38 -15.97 -3.85
CA SER A 135 -1.38 -17.08 -2.88
C SER A 135 -1.70 -16.70 -1.44
N CYS A 136 -1.69 -15.40 -1.10
CA CYS A 136 -1.94 -14.95 0.27
C CYS A 136 -3.42 -14.99 0.67
N GLU A 137 -3.67 -14.90 1.98
CA GLU A 137 -5.01 -14.70 2.53
C GLU A 137 -5.63 -13.38 2.03
N PHE A 138 -6.95 -13.32 2.01
CA PHE A 138 -7.66 -12.21 1.35
C PHE A 138 -7.42 -10.87 2.06
N GLU A 139 -7.36 -10.87 3.38
CA GLU A 139 -7.03 -9.67 4.17
C GLU A 139 -5.63 -9.13 3.82
N PHE A 140 -4.66 -10.01 3.57
CA PHE A 140 -3.31 -9.65 3.13
C PHE A 140 -3.32 -9.08 1.71
N LYS A 141 -4.14 -9.67 0.86
CA LYS A 141 -4.32 -9.24 -0.52
C LYS A 141 -4.83 -7.80 -0.61
N ILE A 142 -5.74 -7.40 0.28
CA ILE A 142 -6.29 -6.03 0.33
C ILE A 142 -5.16 -5.00 0.49
N HIS A 143 -4.23 -5.24 1.42
CA HIS A 143 -3.12 -4.32 1.64
C HIS A 143 -2.13 -4.32 0.48
N LEU A 144 -1.81 -5.50 -0.08
CA LEU A 144 -0.94 -5.62 -1.24
C LEU A 144 -1.48 -4.87 -2.46
N ILE A 145 -2.79 -4.98 -2.76
CA ILE A 145 -3.35 -4.33 -3.94
C ILE A 145 -3.31 -2.80 -3.83
N VAL A 146 -3.44 -2.24 -2.62
CA VAL A 146 -3.27 -0.81 -2.36
C VAL A 146 -1.82 -0.38 -2.57
N ILE A 147 -0.87 -1.14 -2.04
CA ILE A 147 0.57 -0.88 -2.19
C ILE A 147 0.97 -0.93 -3.67
N ILE A 148 0.60 -2.00 -4.38
CA ILE A 148 0.85 -2.19 -5.82
C ILE A 148 0.31 -0.99 -6.63
N SER A 149 -0.92 -0.57 -6.34
CA SER A 149 -1.56 0.57 -7.01
C SER A 149 -0.75 1.87 -6.83
N ASN A 150 -0.31 2.16 -5.61
CA ASN A 150 0.50 3.34 -5.32
C ASN A 150 1.88 3.29 -6.01
N ILE A 151 2.52 2.13 -6.04
CA ILE A 151 3.81 1.94 -6.73
C ILE A 151 3.65 2.18 -8.23
N ILE A 152 2.62 1.60 -8.87
CA ILE A 152 2.34 1.84 -10.30
C ILE A 152 2.05 3.32 -10.56
N GLN A 153 1.25 3.96 -9.70
CA GLN A 153 0.89 5.36 -9.85
C GLN A 153 2.12 6.28 -9.84
N TYR A 154 3.12 5.95 -9.01
CA TYR A 154 4.35 6.71 -8.88
C TYR A 154 5.38 6.39 -9.97
N SER A 155 5.72 5.11 -10.12
CA SER A 155 6.82 4.65 -10.98
C SER A 155 6.45 4.60 -12.47
N GLY A 156 5.15 4.60 -12.79
CA GLY A 156 4.65 4.82 -14.14
C GLY A 156 4.49 3.55 -14.99
N TYR A 157 4.72 3.69 -16.30
CA TYR A 157 4.34 2.68 -17.29
C TYR A 157 5.11 1.37 -17.15
N ASP A 158 6.44 1.40 -17.03
CA ASP A 158 7.25 0.17 -16.95
C ASP A 158 6.81 -0.73 -15.78
N THR A 159 6.43 -0.10 -14.67
CA THR A 159 5.88 -0.76 -13.47
C THR A 159 4.47 -1.31 -13.71
N ALA A 160 3.61 -0.55 -14.41
CA ALA A 160 2.30 -1.06 -14.84
C ALA A 160 2.44 -2.30 -15.75
N GLU A 161 3.36 -2.24 -16.71
CA GLU A 161 3.64 -3.32 -17.66
C GLU A 161 4.16 -4.57 -16.94
N ALA A 162 5.12 -4.41 -16.02
CA ALA A 162 5.60 -5.52 -15.20
C ALA A 162 4.47 -6.17 -14.38
N ALA A 163 3.56 -5.39 -13.80
CA ALA A 163 2.42 -5.93 -13.06
C ALA A 163 1.47 -6.74 -13.96
N ILE A 164 1.22 -6.25 -15.19
CA ILE A 164 0.42 -6.95 -16.21
C ILE A 164 1.08 -8.27 -16.62
N GLU A 165 2.40 -8.28 -16.84
CA GLU A 165 3.15 -9.51 -17.16
C GLU A 165 3.08 -10.55 -16.04
N ARG A 166 2.87 -10.11 -14.79
CA ARG A 166 2.67 -10.97 -13.61
C ARG A 166 1.21 -11.26 -13.28
N ASP A 167 0.30 -11.03 -14.23
CA ASP A 167 -1.12 -11.36 -14.12
C ASP A 167 -1.86 -10.62 -12.98
N ILE A 168 -1.54 -9.34 -12.77
CA ILE A 168 -2.28 -8.49 -11.83
C ILE A 168 -3.78 -8.40 -12.16
N LEU A 169 -4.19 -8.60 -13.41
CA LEU A 169 -5.60 -8.57 -13.81
C LEU A 169 -6.42 -9.69 -13.15
N SER A 170 -5.85 -10.89 -12.98
CA SER A 170 -6.48 -11.99 -12.25
C SER A 170 -6.68 -11.65 -10.77
N VAL A 171 -5.67 -11.01 -10.16
CA VAL A 171 -5.73 -10.50 -8.78
C VAL A 171 -6.85 -9.47 -8.66
N ILE A 172 -6.89 -8.46 -9.53
CA ILE A 172 -7.93 -7.42 -9.59
C ILE A 172 -9.32 -8.05 -9.73
N SER A 173 -9.47 -9.04 -10.62
CA SER A 173 -10.74 -9.73 -10.83
C SER A 173 -11.27 -10.38 -9.55
N SER A 174 -10.40 -10.86 -8.67
CA SER A 174 -10.80 -11.47 -7.39
C SER A 174 -11.43 -10.49 -6.39
N PHE A 175 -11.25 -9.18 -6.58
CA PHE A 175 -11.86 -8.16 -5.72
C PHE A 175 -13.26 -7.73 -6.17
N ILE A 176 -13.67 -8.04 -7.41
CA ILE A 176 -14.96 -7.58 -7.96
C ILE A 176 -16.18 -8.03 -7.13
N PRO A 177 -16.26 -9.28 -6.62
CA PRO A 177 -17.46 -9.74 -5.93
C PRO A 177 -17.79 -8.99 -4.64
N ASP A 178 -16.78 -8.69 -3.82
CA ASP A 178 -16.99 -8.25 -2.43
C ASP A 178 -16.28 -6.91 -2.11
N HIS A 179 -15.38 -6.46 -2.98
CA HIS A 179 -14.40 -5.41 -2.68
C HIS A 179 -14.10 -4.53 -3.91
N ILE A 180 -15.13 -4.24 -4.71
CA ILE A 180 -15.02 -3.67 -6.06
C ILE A 180 -14.22 -2.36 -6.11
N ARG A 181 -14.27 -1.54 -5.06
CA ARG A 181 -13.55 -0.26 -5.02
C ARG A 181 -12.04 -0.46 -5.19
N TYR A 182 -11.45 -1.52 -4.63
CA TYR A 182 -10.04 -1.82 -4.84
C TYR A 182 -9.77 -2.21 -6.29
N ALA A 183 -10.64 -3.02 -6.90
CA ALA A 183 -10.52 -3.38 -8.32
C ALA A 183 -10.55 -2.14 -9.23
N LEU A 184 -11.55 -1.27 -9.04
CA LEU A 184 -11.73 -0.06 -9.84
C LEU A 184 -10.53 0.89 -9.71
N ASN A 185 -10.03 1.12 -8.49
CA ASN A 185 -8.89 1.99 -8.25
C ASN A 185 -7.63 1.53 -9.01
N VAL A 186 -7.31 0.23 -8.97
CA VAL A 186 -6.11 -0.28 -9.65
C VAL A 186 -6.30 -0.29 -11.17
N LEU A 187 -7.50 -0.61 -11.66
CA LEU A 187 -7.80 -0.52 -13.09
C LEU A 187 -7.65 0.91 -13.62
N ASP A 188 -8.16 1.91 -12.89
CA ASP A 188 -8.00 3.32 -13.26
C ASP A 188 -6.52 3.73 -13.33
N VAL A 189 -5.72 3.29 -12.36
CA VAL A 189 -4.26 3.54 -12.37
C VAL A 189 -3.60 2.89 -13.58
N LEU A 190 -3.87 1.61 -13.85
CA LEU A 190 -3.33 0.90 -15.01
C LEU A 190 -3.72 1.57 -16.34
N ILE A 191 -5.01 1.86 -16.53
CA ILE A 191 -5.52 2.51 -17.74
C ILE A 191 -4.83 3.85 -17.96
N LYS A 192 -4.74 4.67 -16.89
CA LYS A 192 -4.09 5.98 -16.95
C LYS A 192 -2.61 5.85 -17.34
N LYS A 193 -1.86 4.93 -16.73
CA LYS A 193 -0.43 4.76 -17.04
C LYS A 193 -0.16 4.28 -18.46
N TYR A 194 -1.00 3.38 -18.98
CA TYR A 194 -0.92 2.98 -20.38
C TYR A 194 -1.33 4.12 -21.34
N ALA A 195 -2.34 4.91 -20.98
CA ALA A 195 -2.77 6.06 -21.79
C ALA A 195 -1.68 7.15 -21.89
N GLU A 196 -0.98 7.44 -20.79
CA GLU A 196 0.12 8.41 -20.72
C GLU A 196 1.28 8.08 -21.69
N TYR A 197 1.37 6.83 -22.17
CA TYR A 197 2.45 6.31 -23.03
C TYR A 197 1.97 5.86 -24.42
N ASP A 198 0.79 6.34 -24.86
CA ASP A 198 0.17 5.95 -26.13
C ASP A 198 -0.10 4.44 -26.26
N GLN A 199 -0.21 3.73 -25.14
CA GLN A 199 -0.52 2.30 -25.05
C GLN A 199 -1.96 2.03 -24.60
N GLY A 200 -2.85 3.02 -24.68
CA GLY A 200 -4.26 2.88 -24.26
C GLY A 200 -4.99 1.73 -24.95
N LYS A 201 -4.73 1.51 -26.25
CA LYS A 201 -5.27 0.35 -26.98
C LYS A 201 -4.82 -0.98 -26.38
N THR A 202 -3.54 -1.10 -26.04
CA THR A 202 -2.94 -2.32 -25.50
C THR A 202 -3.62 -2.74 -24.20
N ILE A 203 -3.80 -1.81 -23.25
CA ILE A 203 -4.46 -2.13 -21.97
C ILE A 203 -5.94 -2.48 -22.16
N CYS A 204 -6.64 -1.80 -23.07
CA CYS A 204 -8.02 -2.13 -23.43
C CYS A 204 -8.15 -3.55 -23.97
N ASP A 205 -7.27 -3.93 -24.89
CA ASP A 205 -7.25 -5.27 -25.48
C ASP A 205 -6.94 -6.35 -24.43
N LEU A 206 -6.09 -6.05 -23.46
CA LEU A 206 -5.76 -6.97 -22.36
C LEU A 206 -6.92 -7.13 -21.39
N ILE A 207 -7.51 -6.02 -20.90
CA ILE A 207 -8.70 -6.06 -20.05
C ILE A 207 -9.86 -6.74 -20.78
N GLY A 208 -10.07 -6.45 -22.06
CA GLY A 208 -11.14 -7.02 -22.88
C GLY A 208 -11.02 -8.53 -23.13
N LYS A 209 -9.83 -9.14 -22.90
CA LYS A 209 -9.63 -10.60 -22.92
C LYS A 209 -9.98 -11.28 -21.59
N THR A 210 -10.22 -10.51 -20.54
CA THR A 210 -10.63 -11.02 -19.21
C THR A 210 -12.15 -10.97 -19.04
N SER A 211 -12.66 -11.53 -17.93
CA SER A 211 -14.06 -11.39 -17.54
C SER A 211 -14.36 -10.08 -16.81
N ILE A 212 -13.36 -9.26 -16.44
CA ILE A 212 -13.51 -8.09 -15.57
C ILE A 212 -14.68 -7.18 -15.96
N ILE A 213 -14.78 -6.76 -17.23
CA ILE A 213 -15.85 -5.85 -17.67
C ILE A 213 -17.23 -6.52 -17.60
N LYS A 214 -17.29 -7.84 -17.82
CA LYS A 214 -18.52 -8.60 -17.67
C LYS A 214 -18.88 -8.72 -16.19
N ASP A 215 -17.93 -9.12 -15.34
CA ASP A 215 -18.13 -9.30 -13.91
C ASP A 215 -18.55 -7.99 -13.23
N LEU A 216 -18.00 -6.85 -13.65
CA LEU A 216 -18.45 -5.52 -13.22
C LEU A 216 -19.90 -5.24 -13.63
N LYS A 217 -20.32 -5.60 -14.84
CA LYS A 217 -21.71 -5.42 -15.28
C LYS A 217 -22.66 -6.35 -14.52
N ASP A 218 -22.29 -7.61 -14.35
CA ASP A 218 -23.07 -8.60 -13.62
C ASP A 218 -23.23 -8.14 -12.15
N ALA A 219 -22.17 -7.57 -11.53
CA ALA A 219 -22.23 -6.98 -10.20
C ALA A 219 -23.24 -5.81 -10.11
N THR A 220 -23.58 -5.10 -11.19
CA THR A 220 -24.61 -4.06 -11.14
C THR A 220 -26.05 -4.60 -11.14
N GLU A 221 -26.27 -5.84 -11.58
CA GLU A 221 -27.61 -6.44 -11.66
C GLU A 221 -28.10 -6.91 -10.28
N ASP A 222 -27.17 -7.26 -9.39
CA ASP A 222 -27.44 -7.82 -8.05
C ASP A 222 -27.14 -6.85 -6.89
N ASN A 223 -26.78 -5.59 -7.18
CA ASN A 223 -26.28 -4.65 -6.17
C ASN A 223 -27.34 -3.70 -5.62
N ASP A 224 -27.66 -3.84 -4.33
CA ASP A 224 -28.57 -2.97 -3.57
C ASP A 224 -27.87 -1.70 -3.00
N ASN A 225 -26.57 -1.54 -3.21
CA ASN A 225 -25.77 -0.39 -2.78
C ASN A 225 -25.65 0.68 -3.88
N ASP A 226 -26.42 1.76 -3.72
CA ASP A 226 -26.48 2.90 -4.64
C ASP A 226 -25.13 3.58 -4.92
N GLU A 227 -24.20 3.59 -3.96
CA GLU A 227 -22.90 4.25 -4.12
C GLU A 227 -21.98 3.39 -5.00
N GLU A 228 -21.92 2.11 -4.67
CA GLU A 228 -21.13 1.13 -5.40
C GLU A 228 -21.64 0.96 -6.83
N PHE A 229 -22.96 0.85 -7.02
CA PHE A 229 -23.61 0.84 -8.32
C PHE A 229 -23.16 2.04 -9.18
N LYS A 230 -23.15 3.26 -8.62
CA LYS A 230 -22.70 4.45 -9.34
C LYS A 230 -21.23 4.39 -9.71
N MET A 231 -20.36 3.90 -8.82
CA MET A 231 -18.93 3.76 -9.11
C MET A 231 -18.71 2.84 -10.31
N ILE A 232 -19.39 1.69 -10.33
CA ILE A 232 -19.26 0.71 -11.41
C ILE A 232 -19.76 1.28 -12.74
N ILE A 233 -20.96 1.89 -12.76
CA ILE A 233 -21.52 2.47 -13.98
C ILE A 233 -20.63 3.58 -14.53
N ASN A 234 -20.08 4.44 -13.66
CA ASN A 234 -19.16 5.49 -14.06
C ASN A 234 -17.89 4.92 -14.68
N PHE A 235 -17.29 3.91 -14.05
CA PHE A 235 -16.09 3.25 -14.58
C PHE A 235 -16.35 2.57 -15.92
N VAL A 236 -17.43 1.78 -16.04
CA VAL A 236 -17.75 1.06 -17.29
C VAL A 236 -18.01 2.04 -18.43
N ASN A 237 -18.71 3.15 -18.18
CA ASN A 237 -18.92 4.20 -19.19
C ASN A 237 -17.61 4.89 -19.58
N TYR A 238 -16.76 5.22 -18.60
CA TYR A 238 -15.43 5.77 -18.86
C TYR A 238 -14.59 4.81 -19.73
N PHE A 239 -14.53 3.53 -19.36
CA PHE A 239 -13.79 2.52 -20.10
C PHE A 239 -14.30 2.37 -21.54
N ASN A 240 -15.61 2.30 -21.75
CA ASN A 240 -16.17 2.20 -23.11
C ASN A 240 -15.86 3.43 -23.98
N ASN A 241 -15.92 4.63 -23.41
CA ASN A 241 -15.54 5.85 -24.13
C ASN A 241 -14.05 5.85 -24.46
N PHE A 242 -13.22 5.50 -23.48
CA PHE A 242 -11.78 5.37 -23.66
C PHE A 242 -11.43 4.36 -24.76
N VAL A 243 -12.08 3.18 -24.80
CA VAL A 243 -11.92 2.21 -25.89
C VAL A 243 -12.20 2.83 -27.26
N ASN A 244 -13.26 3.62 -27.39
CA ASN A 244 -13.60 4.26 -28.66
C ASN A 244 -12.52 5.24 -29.13
N ASP A 245 -11.89 5.96 -28.20
CA ASP A 245 -10.82 6.94 -28.50
C ASP A 245 -9.54 6.28 -29.07
N TRP A 246 -9.34 4.97 -28.86
CA TRP A 246 -8.17 4.21 -29.29
C TRP A 246 -8.42 3.25 -30.47
N VAL A 247 -9.65 3.22 -30.99
CA VAL A 247 -10.05 2.37 -32.12
C VAL A 247 -10.01 3.14 -33.46
N GLU A 248 -9.91 4.47 -33.43
CA GLU A 248 -9.66 5.33 -34.62
C GLU A 248 -8.19 5.26 -35.11
#